data_AF-A0A183PML2-F1
#
_entry.id   AF-A0A183PML2-F1
#
_cell.length_a   1.000
_cell.length_b   1.000
_cell.length_c   1.000
_cell.angle_alpha   90.00
_cell.angle_beta   90.00
_cell.angle_gamma   90.00
#
_symmetry.space_group_name_H-M   'P 1'
#
loop_
_entity.id
_entity.type
_entity.pdbx_description
1 polymer ?
#
loop_
_entity_poly.entity_id
_entity_poly.type
_entity_poly.pdbx_seq_one_letter_code
_entity_poly.pdbx_strand_id
1 'polypeptide(L)'
;MFSNNAAQICKGFYILLIFSVKWLNFVREFIHHLFCSPDPSSLINNTLTTDTSLVTIANEAYTRCLRPFHSWSVRGMAMVIIQSLPSRLYLLELLLMDNPETIPSSITSPTGLPLGSFNETKSLLIRYPEAYIQLKSDATRYSEALGRFLTLIEGLLASLDLNRIFTGSESY
;
A
#
# COMPACT_ATOMS: atom_id res chain seq x y z
N MET A 1 15.48 32.17 -26.77
CA MET A 1 16.07 31.54 -25.57
C MET A 1 15.03 31.12 -24.51
N PHE A 2 13.82 31.70 -24.47
CA PHE A 2 12.76 31.31 -23.51
C PHE A 2 12.02 29.98 -23.83
N SER A 3 12.00 29.56 -25.10
CA SER A 3 11.25 28.37 -25.54
C SER A 3 11.78 27.04 -24.98
N ASN A 4 13.08 26.94 -24.69
CA ASN A 4 13.69 25.70 -24.19
C ASN A 4 13.37 25.44 -22.72
N ASN A 5 13.26 26.49 -21.91
CA ASN A 5 12.96 26.36 -20.48
C ASN A 5 11.51 25.91 -20.25
N ALA A 6 10.55 26.47 -20.99
CA ALA A 6 9.14 26.09 -20.88
C ALA A 6 8.91 24.62 -21.28
N ALA A 7 9.50 24.18 -22.40
CA ALA A 7 9.40 22.78 -22.83
C ALA A 7 10.04 21.80 -21.83
N GLN A 8 11.16 22.17 -21.22
CA GLN A 8 11.83 21.36 -20.19
C GLN A 8 11.02 21.28 -18.90
N ILE A 9 10.39 22.37 -18.47
CA ILE A 9 9.49 22.41 -17.31
C ILE A 9 8.26 21.52 -17.57
N CYS A 10 7.62 21.65 -18.74
CA CYS A 10 6.47 20.81 -19.11
C CYS A 10 6.84 19.32 -19.12
N LYS A 11 8.03 18.96 -19.63
CA LYS A 11 8.53 17.58 -19.60
C LYS A 11 8.77 17.09 -18.16
N GLY A 12 9.35 17.92 -17.30
CA GLY A 12 9.57 17.59 -15.89
C GLY A 12 8.26 17.37 -15.13
N PHE A 13 7.29 18.26 -15.32
CA PHE A 13 5.96 18.15 -14.72
C PHE A 13 5.22 16.89 -15.20
N TYR A 14 5.29 16.61 -16.51
CA TYR A 14 4.70 15.40 -17.08
C TYR A 14 5.30 14.11 -16.49
N ILE A 15 6.63 14.05 -16.36
CA ILE A 15 7.31 12.91 -15.73
C ILE A 15 6.87 12.76 -14.27
N LEU A 16 6.85 13.86 -13.52
CA LEU A 16 6.40 13.86 -12.13
C LEU A 16 4.96 13.33 -12.02
N LEU A 17 4.05 13.86 -12.84
CA LEU A 17 2.66 13.43 -12.89
C LEU A 17 2.55 11.92 -13.14
N ILE A 18 3.26 11.39 -14.14
CA ILE A 18 3.22 9.95 -14.44
C ILE A 18 3.65 9.10 -13.24
N PHE A 19 4.78 9.44 -12.63
CA PHE A 19 5.28 8.66 -11.49
C PHE A 19 4.37 8.79 -10.27
N SER A 20 3.81 9.97 -10.01
CA SER A 20 2.82 10.17 -8.95
C SER A 20 1.57 9.32 -9.18
N VAL A 21 1.05 9.26 -10.40
CA VAL A 21 -0.16 8.48 -10.74
C VAL A 21 0.10 6.97 -10.63
N LYS A 22 1.28 6.49 -11.05
CA LYS A 22 1.69 5.09 -10.84
C LYS A 22 1.79 4.71 -9.37
N TRP A 23 2.36 5.60 -8.56
CA TRP A 23 2.45 5.42 -7.12
C TRP A 23 1.08 5.41 -6.45
N LEU A 24 0.19 6.34 -6.82
CA LEU A 24 -1.17 6.37 -6.33
C LEU A 24 -1.95 5.11 -6.72
N ASN A 25 -1.73 4.55 -7.91
CA ASN A 25 -2.34 3.27 -8.28
C ASN A 25 -1.83 2.11 -7.43
N PHE A 26 -0.53 2.10 -7.11
CA PHE A 26 0.02 1.14 -6.14
C PHE A 26 -0.65 1.28 -4.77
N VAL A 27 -0.80 2.51 -4.25
CA VAL A 27 -1.47 2.76 -2.96
C VAL A 27 -2.92 2.28 -2.99
N ARG A 28 -3.65 2.58 -4.07
CA ARG A 28 -5.02 2.12 -4.28
C ARG A 28 -5.11 0.59 -4.18
N GLU A 29 -4.28 -0.12 -4.94
CA GLU A 29 -4.29 -1.58 -4.99
C GLU A 29 -3.84 -2.21 -3.68
N PHE A 30 -2.82 -1.63 -3.05
CA PHE A 30 -2.33 -2.07 -1.75
C PHE A 30 -3.43 -1.97 -0.68
N ILE A 31 -4.12 -0.82 -0.59
CA ILE A 31 -5.22 -0.61 0.36
C ILE A 31 -6.39 -1.55 0.06
N HIS A 32 -6.75 -1.71 -1.21
CA HIS A 32 -7.81 -2.63 -1.62
C HIS A 32 -7.52 -4.06 -1.14
N HIS A 33 -6.34 -4.59 -1.46
CA HIS A 33 -5.94 -5.94 -1.05
C HIS A 33 -5.78 -6.08 0.47
N LEU A 34 -5.32 -5.04 1.17
CA LEU A 34 -5.17 -5.03 2.63
C LEU A 34 -6.49 -5.33 3.35
N PHE A 35 -7.58 -4.71 2.90
CA PHE A 35 -8.89 -4.78 3.55
C PHE A 35 -9.86 -5.79 2.92
N CYS A 36 -9.63 -6.23 1.68
CA CYS A 36 -10.39 -7.34 1.06
C CYS A 36 -9.86 -8.73 1.47
N SER A 37 -8.62 -8.82 1.96
CA SER A 37 -8.08 -10.08 2.48
C SER A 37 -8.83 -10.50 3.77
N PRO A 38 -8.98 -11.81 4.04
CA PRO A 38 -9.64 -12.31 5.25
C PRO A 38 -9.10 -11.65 6.53
N ASP A 39 -9.93 -11.44 7.54
CA ASP A 39 -9.52 -10.71 8.75
C ASP A 39 -8.36 -11.41 9.46
N PRO A 40 -7.35 -10.67 9.95
CA PRO A 40 -6.19 -11.28 10.62
C PRO A 40 -6.56 -12.01 11.92
N SER A 41 -7.70 -11.66 12.53
CA SER A 41 -8.23 -12.35 13.71
C SER A 41 -8.64 -13.80 13.44
N SER A 42 -8.95 -14.17 12.18
CA SER A 42 -9.23 -15.57 11.83
C SER A 42 -7.97 -16.44 11.82
N LEU A 43 -6.77 -15.85 11.76
CA LEU A 43 -5.49 -16.56 11.85
C LEU A 43 -5.05 -16.87 13.29
N ILE A 44 -5.62 -16.18 14.30
CA ILE A 44 -5.24 -16.37 15.71
C ILE A 44 -5.57 -17.80 16.18
N ASN A 45 -6.56 -18.45 15.55
CA ASN A 45 -7.01 -19.79 15.95
C ASN A 45 -6.25 -20.94 15.29
N ASN A 46 -5.46 -20.69 14.24
CA ASN A 46 -4.84 -21.76 13.45
C ASN A 46 -3.34 -21.53 13.25
N THR A 47 -2.55 -22.24 14.04
CA THR A 47 -1.11 -22.51 13.87
C THR A 47 -0.16 -21.31 13.80
N LEU A 48 0.98 -21.46 14.48
CA LEU A 48 2.13 -20.56 14.61
C LEU A 48 2.86 -20.30 13.27
N THR A 49 2.12 -19.96 12.23
CA THR A 49 2.65 -19.61 10.92
C THR A 49 3.03 -18.13 10.92
N THR A 50 4.24 -17.82 10.47
CA THR A 50 4.71 -16.45 10.28
C THR A 50 3.74 -15.74 9.34
N ASP A 51 3.05 -14.70 9.81
CA ASP A 51 2.08 -13.96 8.99
C ASP A 51 2.80 -13.22 7.85
N THR A 52 2.81 -13.83 6.66
CA THR A 52 3.35 -13.26 5.42
C THR A 52 2.28 -12.59 4.56
N SER A 53 1.06 -12.40 5.08
CA SER A 53 -0.06 -11.84 4.31
C SER A 53 0.25 -10.44 3.80
N LEU A 54 0.86 -9.58 4.62
CA LEU A 54 1.22 -8.21 4.21
C LEU A 54 2.26 -8.20 3.08
N VAL A 55 3.26 -9.08 3.16
CA VAL A 55 4.29 -9.26 2.13
C VAL A 55 3.63 -9.68 0.82
N THR A 56 2.68 -10.62 0.88
CA THR A 56 1.93 -11.10 -0.28
C THR A 56 1.10 -9.98 -0.91
N ILE A 57 0.36 -9.22 -0.09
CA ILE A 57 -0.45 -8.06 -0.50
C ILE A 57 0.43 -7.00 -1.18
N ALA A 58 1.54 -6.62 -0.56
CA ALA A 58 2.45 -5.62 -1.10
C ALA A 58 3.11 -6.07 -2.41
N ASN A 59 3.54 -7.33 -2.48
CA ASN A 59 4.12 -7.90 -3.69
C ASN A 59 3.13 -7.93 -4.87
N GLU A 60 1.87 -8.23 -4.58
CA GLU A 60 0.81 -8.27 -5.57
C GLU A 60 0.54 -6.87 -6.14
N ALA A 61 0.31 -5.88 -5.27
CA ALA A 61 0.11 -4.49 -5.68
C ALA A 61 1.32 -3.95 -6.44
N TYR A 62 2.54 -4.26 -5.99
CA TYR A 62 3.79 -3.87 -6.65
C TYR A 62 3.90 -4.45 -8.06
N THR A 63 3.60 -5.74 -8.21
CA THR A 63 3.70 -6.44 -9.49
C THR A 63 2.73 -5.87 -10.52
N ARG A 64 1.52 -5.49 -10.11
CA ARG A 64 0.52 -4.86 -10.99
C ARG A 64 0.86 -3.42 -11.36
N CYS A 65 1.41 -2.64 -10.43
CA CYS A 65 1.44 -1.17 -10.59
C CYS A 65 2.80 -0.59 -10.95
N LEU A 66 3.89 -1.08 -10.34
CA LEU A 66 5.20 -0.43 -10.39
C LEU A 66 6.27 -1.28 -11.08
N ARG A 67 6.22 -2.60 -10.89
CA ARG A 67 7.23 -3.54 -11.42
C ARG A 67 7.51 -3.37 -12.92
N PRO A 68 6.53 -3.17 -13.81
CA PRO A 68 6.79 -2.99 -15.24
C PRO A 68 7.66 -1.77 -15.55
N PHE A 69 7.59 -0.73 -14.71
CA PHE A 69 8.29 0.54 -14.91
C PHE A 69 9.66 0.62 -14.21
N HIS A 70 9.99 -0.37 -13.39
CA HIS A 70 11.27 -0.44 -12.70
C HIS A 70 12.30 -1.24 -13.51
N SER A 71 13.55 -0.79 -13.49
CA SER A 71 14.69 -1.55 -13.99
C SER A 71 14.97 -2.78 -13.12
N TRP A 72 15.77 -3.73 -13.61
CA TRP A 72 16.09 -4.96 -12.87
C TRP A 72 16.67 -4.69 -11.47
N SER A 73 17.60 -3.74 -11.34
CA SER A 73 18.19 -3.37 -10.05
C SER A 73 17.17 -2.77 -9.08
N VAL A 74 16.29 -1.89 -9.57
CA VAL A 74 15.22 -1.28 -8.76
C VAL A 74 14.20 -2.35 -8.33
N ARG A 75 13.92 -3.34 -9.17
CA ARG A 75 13.08 -4.49 -8.79
C ARG A 75 13.69 -5.29 -7.65
N GLY A 76 15.02 -5.50 -7.66
CA GLY A 76 15.74 -6.14 -6.56
C GLY A 76 15.56 -5.38 -5.24
N MET A 77 15.75 -4.07 -5.26
CA MET A 77 15.56 -3.22 -4.07
C MET A 77 14.11 -3.24 -3.56
N ALA A 78 13.13 -3.18 -4.45
CA ALA A 78 11.73 -3.27 -4.07
C ALA A 78 11.41 -4.60 -3.35
N MET A 79 11.99 -5.72 -3.79
CA MET A 79 11.80 -7.00 -3.12
C MET A 79 12.40 -7.00 -1.72
N VAL A 80 13.60 -6.43 -1.52
CA VAL A 80 14.20 -6.32 -0.17
C VAL A 80 13.28 -5.52 0.76
N ILE A 81 12.72 -4.40 0.28
CA ILE A 81 11.78 -3.57 1.06
C ILE A 81 10.51 -4.36 1.40
N ILE A 82 9.90 -5.03 0.41
CA ILE A 82 8.68 -5.82 0.60
C ILE A 82 8.90 -6.95 1.61
N GLN A 83 10.05 -7.62 1.58
CA GLN A 83 10.40 -8.69 2.53
C GLN A 83 10.70 -8.16 3.94
N SER A 84 10.98 -6.87 4.09
CA SER A 84 11.20 -6.22 5.39
C SER A 84 9.93 -5.69 6.05
N LEU A 85 8.76 -5.86 5.42
CA LEU A 85 7.50 -5.37 5.97
C LEU A 85 7.15 -6.06 7.30
N PRO A 86 6.53 -5.34 8.25
CA PRO A 86 6.07 -5.92 9.50
C PRO A 86 4.87 -6.87 9.28
N SER A 87 4.33 -7.44 10.35
CA SER A 87 3.10 -8.22 10.25
C SER A 87 1.91 -7.35 9.82
N ARG A 88 0.91 -7.95 9.19
CA ARG A 88 -0.31 -7.22 8.78
C ARG A 88 -1.05 -6.67 9.99
N LEU A 89 -1.08 -7.44 11.07
CA LEU A 89 -1.71 -7.02 12.33
C LEU A 89 -1.06 -5.75 12.88
N TYR A 90 0.27 -5.68 12.89
CA TYR A 90 0.97 -4.50 13.37
C TYR A 90 0.64 -3.24 12.56
N LEU A 91 0.60 -3.35 11.22
CA LEU A 91 0.20 -2.22 10.38
C LEU A 91 -1.23 -1.76 10.68
N LEU A 92 -2.17 -2.69 10.86
CA LEU A 92 -3.56 -2.36 11.16
C LEU A 92 -3.71 -1.70 12.54
N GLU A 93 -2.93 -2.15 13.53
CA GLU A 93 -2.88 -1.51 14.84
C GLU A 93 -2.35 -0.08 14.73
N LEU A 94 -1.28 0.16 13.94
CA LEU A 94 -0.79 1.52 13.69
C LEU A 94 -1.85 2.42 13.02
N LEU A 95 -2.65 1.89 12.10
CA LEU A 95 -3.72 2.65 11.43
C LEU A 95 -4.90 2.99 12.38
N LEU A 96 -5.04 2.25 13.47
CA LEU A 96 -6.08 2.47 14.49
C LEU A 96 -5.60 3.37 15.64
N MET A 97 -4.33 3.77 15.66
CA MET A 97 -3.79 4.65 16.70
C MET A 97 -4.03 6.12 16.34
N ASP A 98 -4.70 6.86 17.24
CA ASP A 98 -4.88 8.31 17.10
C ASP A 98 -3.58 9.11 17.32
N ASN A 99 -2.61 8.57 18.05
CA ASN A 99 -1.29 9.19 18.27
C ASN A 99 -0.15 8.14 18.19
N PRO A 100 0.71 8.20 17.15
CA PRO A 100 1.82 7.26 16.96
C PRO A 100 2.96 7.43 17.97
N GLU A 101 3.01 8.51 18.76
CA GLU A 101 4.02 8.66 19.82
C GLU A 101 3.68 7.88 21.10
N THR A 102 2.46 7.35 21.20
CA THR A 102 2.00 6.48 22.29
C THR A 102 2.36 5.00 22.06
N ILE A 103 3.27 4.71 21.13
CA ILE A 103 3.84 3.37 20.96
C ILE A 103 4.54 3.02 22.29
N PRO A 104 4.10 1.98 23.03
CA PRO A 104 4.92 1.47 24.11
C PRO A 104 6.27 1.09 23.50
N SER A 105 7.35 1.61 24.06
CA SER A 105 8.74 1.55 23.57
C SER A 105 9.33 0.13 23.49
N SER A 106 8.49 -0.91 23.46
CA SER A 106 8.83 -2.31 23.24
C SER A 106 8.79 -2.76 21.77
N ILE A 107 8.38 -1.91 20.82
CA ILE A 107 8.27 -2.30 19.40
C ILE A 107 9.48 -1.82 18.59
N THR A 108 10.65 -2.36 18.95
CA THR A 108 11.81 -2.40 18.05
C THR A 108 12.48 -3.76 18.15
N SER A 109 12.27 -4.62 17.16
CA SER A 109 13.28 -5.61 16.76
C SER A 109 13.06 -6.01 15.30
N PRO A 110 14.09 -5.87 14.42
CA PRO A 110 14.13 -6.45 13.08
C PRO A 110 14.46 -7.95 13.09
N THR A 111 14.43 -8.60 14.25
CA THR A 111 14.89 -9.97 14.46
C THR A 111 13.75 -10.77 15.06
N GLY A 112 13.15 -11.64 14.26
CA GLY A 112 12.13 -12.59 14.73
C GLY A 112 12.71 -13.49 15.82
N LEU A 113 12.05 -13.48 16.99
CA LEU A 113 11.95 -14.49 18.08
C LEU A 113 12.03 -13.83 19.48
N PRO A 114 11.38 -14.40 20.51
CA PRO A 114 10.02 -14.91 20.61
C PRO A 114 9.13 -13.97 21.44
N LEU A 115 7.83 -14.15 21.20
CA LEU A 115 6.68 -13.55 21.87
C LEU A 115 6.75 -13.67 23.41
N GLY A 116 7.42 -12.72 24.07
CA GLY A 116 7.43 -12.59 25.52
C GLY A 116 6.17 -11.86 26.00
N SER A 117 5.18 -12.63 26.47
CA SER A 117 4.03 -12.17 27.27
C SER A 117 3.03 -11.23 26.58
N PHE A 118 2.31 -11.76 25.59
CA PHE A 118 0.97 -11.25 25.22
C PHE A 118 -0.08 -11.64 26.28
N ASN A 119 0.09 -11.15 27.50
CA ASN A 119 -0.94 -11.14 28.53
C ASN A 119 -1.03 -9.70 29.04
N GLU A 120 -1.85 -8.86 28.38
CA GLU A 120 -2.71 -7.80 28.97
C GLU A 120 -3.17 -6.67 28.04
N THR A 121 -2.82 -6.65 26.75
CA THR A 121 -3.48 -5.77 25.77
C THR A 121 -4.10 -6.59 24.67
N LYS A 122 -5.41 -6.88 24.79
CA LYS A 122 -6.24 -7.33 23.67
C LYS A 122 -5.91 -6.43 22.47
N SER A 123 -5.51 -7.04 21.35
CA SER A 123 -5.25 -6.37 20.07
C SER A 123 -6.26 -5.26 19.83
N LEU A 124 -5.83 -4.12 19.29
CA LEU A 124 -6.72 -2.97 19.07
C LEU A 124 -7.91 -3.33 18.18
N LEU A 125 -7.75 -4.29 17.27
CA LEU A 125 -8.84 -4.81 16.44
C LEU A 125 -9.95 -5.47 17.29
N ILE A 126 -9.59 -6.14 18.39
CA ILE A 126 -10.53 -6.77 19.32
C ILE A 126 -11.09 -5.74 20.30
N ARG A 127 -10.30 -4.73 20.67
CA ARG A 127 -10.68 -3.68 21.62
C ARG A 127 -11.63 -2.64 21.00
N TYR A 128 -11.45 -2.33 19.72
CA TYR A 128 -12.21 -1.31 18.99
C TYR A 128 -12.74 -1.85 17.65
N PRO A 129 -13.65 -2.84 17.69
CA PRO A 129 -14.17 -3.46 16.46
C PRO A 129 -14.92 -2.46 15.57
N GLU A 130 -15.61 -1.47 16.15
CA GLU A 130 -16.32 -0.42 15.41
C GLU A 130 -15.35 0.49 14.64
N ALA A 131 -14.22 0.86 15.26
CA ALA A 131 -13.19 1.67 14.61
C ALA A 131 -12.55 0.93 13.44
N TYR A 132 -12.31 -0.39 13.58
CA TYR A 132 -11.81 -1.22 12.50
C TYR A 132 -12.82 -1.36 11.34
N ILE A 133 -14.12 -1.55 11.64
CA ILE A 133 -15.17 -1.58 10.63
C ILE A 133 -15.24 -0.24 9.87
N GLN A 134 -15.17 0.88 10.60
CA GLN A 134 -15.16 2.21 10.01
C GLN A 134 -13.93 2.43 9.13
N LEU A 135 -12.73 2.10 9.63
CA LEU A 135 -11.48 2.17 8.88
C LEU A 135 -11.55 1.35 7.58
N LYS A 136 -12.10 0.13 7.64
CA LYS A 136 -12.32 -0.71 6.47
C LYS A 136 -13.27 -0.05 5.47
N SER A 137 -14.39 0.50 5.93
CA SER A 137 -15.35 1.22 5.08
C SER A 137 -14.73 2.46 4.42
N ASP A 138 -13.95 3.23 5.17
CA ASP A 138 -13.28 4.44 4.69
C ASP A 138 -12.18 4.09 3.68
N ALA A 139 -11.40 3.04 3.95
CA ALA A 139 -10.37 2.53 3.05
C ALA A 139 -10.96 2.04 1.72
N THR A 140 -12.09 1.33 1.75
CA THR A 140 -12.80 0.90 0.53
C THR A 140 -13.26 2.10 -0.28
N ARG A 141 -13.95 3.07 0.36
CA ARG A 141 -14.41 4.30 -0.30
C ARG A 141 -13.25 5.11 -0.89
N TYR A 142 -12.14 5.23 -0.15
CA TYR A 142 -10.93 5.90 -0.63
C TYR A 142 -10.36 5.21 -1.87
N SER A 143 -10.20 3.88 -1.84
CA SER A 143 -9.65 3.11 -2.97
C SER A 143 -10.53 3.23 -4.23
N GLU A 144 -11.85 3.20 -4.08
CA GLU A 144 -12.80 3.41 -5.18
C GLU A 144 -12.72 4.82 -5.76
N ALA A 145 -12.73 5.85 -4.90
CA ALA A 145 -12.65 7.24 -5.32
C ALA A 145 -11.31 7.53 -6.04
N LEU A 146 -10.21 7.02 -5.49
CA LEU A 146 -8.90 7.11 -6.10
C LEU A 146 -8.86 6.40 -7.44
N GLY A 147 -9.49 5.22 -7.56
CA GLY A 147 -9.62 4.49 -8.83
C GLY A 147 -10.28 5.32 -9.92
N ARG A 148 -11.44 5.92 -9.61
CA ARG A 148 -12.16 6.79 -10.56
C ARG A 148 -11.30 7.98 -11.00
N PHE A 149 -10.60 8.61 -10.07
CA PHE A 149 -9.70 9.72 -10.36
C PHE A 149 -8.54 9.31 -11.27
N LEU A 150 -7.91 8.15 -10.99
CA LEU A 150 -6.83 7.61 -11.80
C LEU A 150 -7.29 7.25 -13.22
N THR A 151 -8.48 6.67 -13.38
CA THR A 151 -9.08 6.40 -14.70
C THR A 151 -9.31 7.69 -15.50
N LEU A 152 -9.76 8.77 -14.85
CA LEU A 152 -9.90 10.07 -15.51
C LEU A 152 -8.55 10.61 -16.01
N ILE A 153 -7.49 10.49 -15.21
CA ILE A 153 -6.14 10.90 -15.62
C ILE A 153 -5.64 10.04 -16.79
N GLU A 154 -5.83 8.72 -16.74
CA GLU A 154 -5.45 7.85 -17.84
C GLU A 154 -6.20 8.20 -19.13
N GLY A 155 -7.51 8.45 -19.05
CA GLY A 155 -8.32 8.90 -20.18
C GLY A 155 -7.83 10.24 -20.76
N LEU A 156 -7.47 11.20 -19.89
CA LEU A 156 -6.89 12.48 -20.31
C LEU A 156 -5.57 12.26 -21.07
N LEU A 157 -4.67 11.43 -20.55
CA LEU A 157 -3.38 11.18 -21.20
C LEU A 157 -3.54 10.43 -22.52
N ALA A 158 -4.45 9.46 -22.59
CA ALA A 158 -4.80 8.78 -23.83
C ALA A 158 -5.36 9.76 -24.88
N SER A 159 -6.20 10.71 -24.47
CA SER A 159 -6.75 11.74 -25.38
C SER A 159 -5.69 12.70 -25.93
N LEU A 160 -4.57 12.84 -25.23
CA LEU A 160 -3.42 13.65 -25.63
C LEU A 160 -2.33 12.85 -26.36
N ASP A 161 -2.58 11.57 -26.65
CA ASP A 161 -1.62 10.61 -27.25
C ASP A 161 -0.31 10.48 -26.44
N LEU A 162 -0.44 10.58 -25.11
CA LEU A 162 0.65 10.44 -24.16
C LEU A 162 0.77 8.99 -23.67
N ASN A 163 1.95 8.65 -23.13
CA ASN A 163 2.27 7.27 -22.73
C ASN A 163 1.23 6.70 -21.75
N ARG A 164 0.83 5.45 -21.96
CA ARG A 164 -0.01 4.72 -20.99
C ARG A 164 0.69 4.65 -19.63
N ILE A 165 -0.06 5.02 -18.59
CA ILE A 165 0.42 5.00 -17.21
C ILE A 165 0.22 3.63 -16.57
N PHE A 166 -0.86 2.93 -16.90
CA PHE A 166 -1.17 1.64 -16.32
C PHE A 166 -0.90 0.51 -17.30
N THR A 167 -0.41 -0.61 -16.76
CA THR A 167 -0.33 -1.88 -17.46
C THR A 167 -1.53 -2.69 -17.05
N GLY A 168 -2.58 -2.69 -17.88
CA GLY A 168 -3.73 -3.59 -17.76
C GLY A 168 -4.41 -3.60 -16.38
N SER A 169 -5.30 -2.66 -16.12
CA SER A 169 -6.45 -2.92 -15.25
C SER A 169 -7.60 -3.47 -16.09
N GLU A 170 -7.34 -4.54 -16.86
CA GLU A 170 -8.42 -5.26 -17.51
C GLU A 170 -9.14 -6.09 -16.45
N SER A 171 -10.41 -5.73 -16.22
CA SER A 171 -11.43 -6.41 -15.40
C SER A 171 -11.25 -6.41 -13.87
N TYR A 172 -12.02 -5.54 -13.22
CA TYR A 172 -12.73 -5.85 -11.98
C TYR A 172 -14.18 -6.18 -12.32
#